data_AF-A0A0M0T5R6-F1
#
_entry.id   AF-A0A0M0T5R6-F1
#
_cell.length_a   1.000
_cell.length_b   1.000
_cell.length_c   1.000
_cell.angle_alpha   90.00
_cell.angle_beta   90.00
_cell.angle_gamma   90.00
#
_symmetry.space_group_name_H-M   'P 1'
#
loop_
_entity.id
_entity.type
_entity.pdbx_description
1 polymer ?
#
loop_
_entity_poly.entity_id
_entity_poly.type
_entity_poly.pdbx_seq_one_letter_code
_entity_poly.pdbx_strand_id
1 'polypeptide(L)' 'MAVNKLSDKKLKSLYGKPVEKQQTIADGNGLSIRVSKQGTISFVFFYRLYPLKALCRMG' A
#
# COMPACT_ATOMS: atom_id res chain seq x y z
N MET A 1 11.83 4.53 10.44
CA MET A 1 11.05 4.55 9.17
C MET A 1 10.17 5.78 9.18
N ALA A 2 10.22 6.65 8.17
CA ALA A 2 9.35 7.82 8.10
C ALA A 2 7.90 7.41 7.72
N VAL A 3 6.93 8.03 8.38
CA VAL A 3 5.47 7.85 8.23
C VAL A 3 4.88 9.09 7.56
N ASN A 4 3.73 8.97 6.89
CA ASN A 4 3.02 10.08 6.24
C ASN A 4 3.86 10.74 5.14
N LYS A 5 4.35 9.89 4.22
CA LYS A 5 5.11 10.34 3.04
C LYS A 5 4.20 10.81 1.91
N LEU A 6 2.92 10.43 1.95
CA LEU A 6 1.91 10.91 1.03
C LEU A 6 1.18 12.11 1.64
N SER A 7 1.07 13.18 0.86
CA SER A 7 0.21 14.32 1.17
C SER A 7 -1.00 14.35 0.24
N ASP A 8 -2.08 15.01 0.66
CA ASP A 8 -3.25 15.26 -0.19
C ASP A 8 -2.89 15.93 -1.51
N LYS A 9 -1.90 16.84 -1.49
CA LYS A 9 -1.38 17.48 -2.70
C LYS A 9 -0.83 16.45 -3.68
N LYS A 10 -0.09 15.46 -3.19
CA LYS A 10 0.44 14.37 -4.01
C LYS A 10 -0.68 13.48 -4.54
N LEU A 11 -1.65 13.11 -3.69
CA LEU A 11 -2.81 12.29 -4.09
C LEU A 11 -3.62 12.97 -5.20
N LYS A 12 -3.95 14.25 -5.03
CA LYS A 12 -4.66 15.06 -6.04
C LYS A 12 -3.88 15.17 -7.34
N SER A 13 -2.55 15.22 -7.28
CA SER A 13 -1.72 15.29 -8.48
C SER A 13 -1.71 13.99 -9.30
N LEU A 14 -2.01 12.85 -8.67
CA LEU A 14 -2.01 11.51 -9.28
C LEU A 14 -3.42 11.07 -9.72
N TYR A 15 -4.45 11.48 -8.99
CA TYR A 15 -5.82 11.04 -9.23
C TYR A 15 -6.33 11.49 -10.59
N GLY A 16 -6.89 10.53 -11.35
CA GLY A 16 -7.47 10.78 -12.68
C GLY A 16 -6.46 11.12 -13.77
N LYS A 17 -5.15 11.08 -13.46
CA LYS A 17 -4.10 11.28 -14.47
C LYS A 17 -3.60 9.94 -14.98
N PRO A 18 -3.64 9.70 -16.30
CA PRO A 18 -3.07 8.49 -16.85
C PRO A 18 -1.56 8.46 -16.60
N VAL A 19 -1.05 7.31 -16.21
CA VAL A 19 0.37 7.07 -15.98
C VAL A 19 0.82 5.90 -16.86
N GLU A 20 2.05 5.97 -17.39
CA GLU A 20 2.57 4.98 -18.33
C GLU A 20 2.50 3.54 -17.79
N LYS A 21 2.75 3.40 -16.47
CA LYS A 21 2.78 2.13 -15.76
C LYS A 21 2.08 2.27 -14.43
N GLN A 22 1.54 1.15 -13.95
CA GLN A 22 0.99 1.06 -12.60
C GLN A 22 2.11 1.31 -11.57
N GLN A 23 1.83 2.11 -10.56
CA GLN A 23 2.81 2.51 -9.54
C GLN A 23 2.32 2.09 -8.16
N THR A 24 3.26 1.77 -7.27
CA THR A 24 2.99 1.57 -5.84
C THR A 24 3.86 2.55 -5.07
N ILE A 25 3.25 3.38 -4.23
CA ILE A 25 3.92 4.45 -3.47
C ILE A 25 3.67 4.20 -1.98
N ALA A 26 4.75 4.01 -1.23
CA ALA A 26 4.67 3.73 0.21
C ALA A 26 4.40 5.01 1.02
N ASP A 27 3.44 4.94 1.93
CA ASP A 27 3.13 6.02 2.88
C ASP A 27 3.88 5.84 4.21
N GLY A 28 3.99 4.59 4.67
CA GLY A 28 4.65 4.22 5.93
C GLY A 28 3.84 3.19 6.70
N ASN A 29 4.47 2.51 7.67
CA ASN A 29 3.83 1.53 8.56
C ASN A 29 2.96 0.47 7.86
N GLY A 30 3.39 0.00 6.69
CA GLY A 30 2.63 -0.98 5.91
C GLY A 30 1.53 -0.39 5.03
N LEU A 31 1.25 0.91 5.09
CA LEU A 31 0.33 1.59 4.17
C LEU A 31 1.04 2.02 2.89
N SER A 32 0.40 1.78 1.76
CA SER A 32 0.81 2.21 0.42
C SER A 32 -0.41 2.59 -0.41
N ILE A 33 -0.23 3.41 -1.43
CA ILE A 33 -1.19 3.57 -2.52
C ILE A 33 -0.73 2.82 -3.75
N ARG A 34 -1.68 2.30 -4.52
CA ARG A 34 -1.48 1.76 -5.86
C ARG A 34 -2.21 2.66 -6.85
N VAL A 35 -1.49 3.18 -7.84
CA VAL A 35 -2.04 4.03 -8.91
C VAL A 35 -2.10 3.19 -10.18
N SER A 36 -3.30 2.98 -10.70
CA SER A 36 -3.53 2.29 -11.98
C SER A 36 -3.05 3.12 -13.17
N LYS A 37 -2.95 2.51 -14.36
CA LYS A 37 -2.62 3.24 -15.60
C LYS A 37 -3.62 4.36 -15.92
N GLN A 38 -4.86 4.22 -15.48
CA GLN A 38 -5.95 5.19 -15.67
C GLN A 38 -5.96 6.29 -14.60
N GLY A 39 -5.08 6.25 -13.61
CA GLY A 39 -5.02 7.24 -12.52
C GLY A 39 -5.99 6.97 -11.36
N THR A 40 -6.68 5.83 -11.35
CA THR A 40 -7.43 5.37 -10.16
C THR A 40 -6.46 5.00 -9.05
N ILE A 41 -6.77 5.43 -7.82
CA ILE A 41 -5.96 5.19 -6.62
C ILE A 41 -6.65 4.14 -5.74
N SER A 42 -5.88 3.15 -5.28
CA SER A 42 -6.32 2.15 -4.29
C SER A 42 -5.37 2.16 -3.09
N PHE A 43 -5.91 2.07 -1.88
CA PHE A 43 -5.11 1.96 -0.67
C PHE A 43 -4.83 0.48 -0.38
N VAL A 44 -3.58 0.17 -0.05
CA VAL A 44 -3.10 -1.18 0.26
C VAL A 44 -2.40 -1.14 1.60
N PHE A 45 -2.91 -1.93 2.55
CA PHE A 45 -2.32 -2.05 3.86
C PHE A 45 -1.73 -3.46 4.05
N PHE A 46 -0.42 -3.52 4.22
CA PHE A 46 0.31 -4.74 4.51
C PHE A 46 0.41 -4.92 6.02
N TYR A 47 -0.20 -6.00 6.52
CA TYR A 47 -0.10 -6.39 7.91
C TYR A 47 0.22 -7.88 8.01
N ARG A 48 0.83 -8.26 9.13
CA ARG A 48 1.01 -9.65 9.51
C ARG A 48 0.23 -9.85 10.79
N LEU A 49 -0.69 -10.81 10.78
CA LEU A 49 -1.17 -11.39 12.01
C LEU A 49 -0.09 -12.38 12.47
N TYR A 50 0.31 -12.31 13.75
CA TYR A 50 1.30 -13.20 14.34
C TYR A 50 1.01 -14.68 14.03
N PRO A 51 2.02 -15.55 14.02
CA PRO A 51 1.88 -16.87 13.44
C PRO A 51 0.89 -17.69 14.27
N LEU A 52 -0.02 -18.39 13.58
CA LEU A 52 -0.44 -19.70 14.06
C LEU A 52 0.84 -20.48 14.28
N LYS A 53 1.31 -20.59 15.52
CA LYS A 53 1.95 -21.83 15.94
C LYS A 53 0.89 -22.89 15.66
N ALA A 54 0.96 -23.52 14.50
CA ALA A 54 0.27 -24.76 14.25
C ALA A 54 0.78 -25.70 15.34
N LEU A 55 -0.05 -25.87 16.37
CA LEU A 55 0.06 -26.89 17.37
C LEU A 55 -0.02 -28.24 16.64
N CYS A 56 1.12 -28.76 16.21
CA CYS A 56 1.25 -30.15 15.79
C CYS A 56 2.63 -30.67 16.18
N ARG A 57 2.82 -30.84 17.49
CA ARG A 57 3.65 -31.91 18.04
C ARG A 57 2.76 -32.66 19.04
N MET A 58 1.86 -33.47 18.48
CA MET A 58 1.38 -34.67 19.15
C MET A 58 2.14 -35.80 18.48
N GLY A 59 3.18 -36.26 19.16
CA GLY A 59 3.99 -37.42 18.83
C GLY A 59 4.55 -37.95 20.14
#